data_AF-A0A6A6NE61-F1
#
_entry.id   AF-A0A6A6NE61-F1
#
_cell.length_a   1.000
_cell.length_b   1.000
_cell.length_c   1.000
_cell.angle_alpha   90.00
_cell.angle_beta   90.00
_cell.angle_gamma   90.00
#
_symmetry.space_group_name_H-M   'P 1'
#
loop_
_entity.id
_entity.type
_entity.pdbx_description
1 polymer ?
#
loop_
_entity_poly.entity_id
_entity_poly.type
_entity_poly.pdbx_seq_one_letter_code
_entity_poly.pdbx_strand_id
1 'polypeptide(L)'
;MEAAAVQATVPAIGELIKLSFCFVCSRGDYFAELEDNLGKLKNEVDRLEYLVEHVLSRIGRENGPRMQIRHEVKDWHFRVTVFQKETGRIIADAEEEIQEKCIRFFCPKNCCSCNRVGIRVTKKLENVQDLLRDEYPAGDANFWVKSN
;
A
#
# COMPACT_ATOMS: atom_id res chain seq x y z
N MET A 1 -56.57 -2.65 -17.35
CA MET A 1 -55.73 -2.93 -16.16
C MET A 1 -54.24 -3.07 -16.50
N GLU A 2 -53.86 -3.35 -17.74
CA GLU A 2 -52.43 -3.53 -18.10
C GLU A 2 -51.63 -2.22 -18.20
N ALA A 3 -52.19 -1.13 -18.72
CA ALA A 3 -51.46 0.13 -18.88
C ALA A 3 -50.99 0.74 -17.54
N ALA A 4 -51.82 0.67 -16.48
CA ALA A 4 -51.47 1.17 -15.16
C ALA A 4 -50.38 0.33 -14.48
N ALA A 5 -50.36 -0.99 -14.72
CA ALA A 5 -49.31 -1.88 -14.22
C ALA A 5 -47.98 -1.64 -14.95
N VAL A 6 -48.00 -1.37 -16.26
CA VAL A 6 -46.83 -1.03 -17.07
C VAL A 6 -46.25 0.34 -16.68
N GLN A 7 -47.10 1.33 -16.34
CA GLN A 7 -46.63 2.64 -15.89
C GLN A 7 -46.01 2.63 -14.49
N ALA A 8 -46.39 1.67 -13.63
CA ALA A 8 -45.80 1.48 -12.31
C ALA A 8 -44.46 0.73 -12.34
N THR A 9 -44.17 -0.06 -13.38
CA THR A 9 -42.92 -0.85 -13.49
C THR A 9 -41.76 -0.06 -14.08
N VAL A 10 -42.01 0.91 -14.97
CA VAL A 10 -40.97 1.77 -15.57
C VAL A 10 -40.12 2.54 -14.52
N PRO A 11 -40.70 3.24 -13.52
CA PRO A 11 -39.89 3.90 -12.50
C PRO A 11 -39.13 2.91 -11.60
N ALA A 12 -39.69 1.74 -11.33
CA ALA A 12 -38.99 0.68 -10.56
C ALA A 12 -37.79 0.10 -11.33
N ILE A 13 -37.93 -0.10 -12.66
CA ILE A 13 -36.83 -0.52 -13.54
C ILE A 13 -35.77 0.59 -13.62
N GLY A 14 -36.19 1.86 -13.73
CA GLY A 14 -35.28 3.00 -13.73
C GLY A 14 -34.45 3.10 -12.44
N GLU A 15 -35.06 2.92 -11.27
CA GLU A 15 -34.35 2.88 -9.98
C GLU A 15 -33.41 1.67 -9.88
N LEU A 16 -33.80 0.48 -10.37
CA LEU A 16 -32.91 -0.69 -10.42
C LEU A 16 -31.70 -0.47 -11.34
N ILE A 17 -31.88 0.20 -12.48
CA ILE A 17 -30.77 0.56 -13.39
C ILE A 17 -29.84 1.57 -12.71
N LYS A 18 -30.36 2.58 -12.02
CA LYS A 18 -29.53 3.54 -11.27
C LYS A 18 -28.74 2.87 -10.15
N LEU A 19 -29.38 2.02 -9.35
CA LEU A 19 -28.71 1.31 -8.26
C LEU A 19 -27.62 0.37 -8.78
N SER A 20 -27.88 -0.35 -9.88
CA SER A 20 -26.87 -1.22 -10.50
C SER A 20 -25.71 -0.43 -11.11
N PHE A 21 -25.98 0.70 -11.77
CA PHE A 21 -24.94 1.57 -12.32
C PHE A 21 -24.08 2.21 -11.22
N CYS A 22 -24.69 2.75 -10.15
CA CYS A 22 -23.96 3.28 -9.00
C CYS A 22 -23.03 2.24 -8.38
N PHE A 23 -23.51 0.99 -8.24
CA PHE A 23 -22.71 -0.09 -7.70
C PHE A 23 -21.50 -0.45 -8.58
N VAL A 24 -21.70 -0.46 -9.91
CA VAL A 24 -20.64 -0.69 -10.91
C VAL A 24 -19.60 0.43 -10.88
N CYS A 25 -20.01 1.70 -10.82
CA CYS A 25 -19.11 2.85 -10.76
C CYS A 25 -18.27 2.87 -9.48
N SER A 26 -18.90 2.73 -8.30
CA SER A 26 -18.17 2.74 -7.02
C SER A 26 -17.15 1.60 -6.90
N ARG A 27 -17.38 0.47 -7.58
CA ARG A 27 -16.39 -0.61 -7.69
C ARG A 27 -15.25 -0.27 -8.64
N GLY A 28 -15.56 0.35 -9.77
CA GLY A 28 -14.55 0.87 -10.69
C GLY A 28 -13.59 1.82 -9.98
N ASP A 29 -14.15 2.77 -9.23
CA ASP A 29 -13.39 3.75 -8.45
C ASP A 29 -12.49 3.07 -7.40
N TYR A 30 -13.02 2.09 -6.66
CA TYR A 30 -12.23 1.32 -5.69
C TYR A 30 -11.00 0.65 -6.30
N PHE A 31 -11.18 -0.08 -7.41
CA PHE A 31 -10.05 -0.79 -8.03
C PHE A 31 -9.04 0.18 -8.65
N ALA A 32 -9.51 1.30 -9.22
CA ALA A 32 -8.61 2.33 -9.74
C ALA A 32 -7.77 2.95 -8.61
N GLU A 33 -8.39 3.25 -7.46
CA GLU A 33 -7.68 3.75 -6.27
C GLU A 33 -6.71 2.70 -5.70
N LEU A 34 -7.13 1.43 -5.64
CA LEU A 34 -6.27 0.33 -5.18
C LEU A 34 -5.03 0.16 -6.09
N GLU A 35 -5.21 0.21 -7.42
CA GLU A 35 -4.13 0.11 -8.41
C GLU A 35 -3.13 1.28 -8.24
N ASP A 36 -3.61 2.52 -8.11
CA ASP A 36 -2.77 3.71 -7.90
C ASP A 36 -2.00 3.65 -6.57
N ASN A 37 -2.70 3.35 -5.47
CA ASN A 37 -2.09 3.26 -4.15
C ASN A 37 -1.07 2.11 -4.07
N LEU A 38 -1.35 0.98 -4.72
CA LEU A 38 -0.41 -0.14 -4.80
C LEU A 38 0.84 0.24 -5.60
N GLY A 39 0.68 0.95 -6.72
CA GLY A 39 1.80 1.46 -7.51
C GLY A 39 2.70 2.40 -6.71
N LYS A 40 2.11 3.34 -5.97
CA LYS A 40 2.84 4.24 -5.05
C LYS A 40 3.57 3.47 -3.95
N LEU A 41 2.91 2.49 -3.33
CA LEU A 41 3.50 1.69 -2.27
C LEU A 41 4.72 0.90 -2.75
N LYS A 42 4.65 0.30 -3.94
CA LYS A 42 5.79 -0.40 -4.56
C LYS A 42 6.98 0.54 -4.77
N ASN A 43 6.74 1.70 -5.37
CA ASN A 43 7.79 2.69 -5.61
C ASN A 43 8.49 3.16 -4.32
N GLU A 44 7.73 3.39 -3.24
CA GLU A 44 8.34 3.78 -1.96
C GLU A 44 9.08 2.62 -1.27
N VAL A 45 8.64 1.38 -1.45
CA VAL A 45 9.39 0.19 -0.98
C VAL A 45 10.70 0.05 -1.75
N ASP A 46 10.71 0.25 -3.07
CA ASP A 46 11.92 0.24 -3.89
C ASP A 46 12.89 1.35 -3.45
N ARG A 47 12.35 2.53 -3.13
CA ARG A 47 13.14 3.65 -2.59
C ARG A 47 13.75 3.32 -1.22
N LEU A 48 13.00 2.64 -0.34
CA LEU A 48 13.54 2.18 0.94
C LEU A 48 14.65 1.14 0.74
N GLU A 49 14.51 0.23 -0.23
CA GLU A 49 15.55 -0.76 -0.55
C GLU A 49 16.84 -0.07 -1.01
N TYR A 50 16.73 0.90 -1.93
CA TYR A 50 17.87 1.72 -2.35
C TYR A 50 18.56 2.42 -1.18
N LEU A 51 17.80 2.98 -0.22
CA LEU A 51 18.36 3.61 0.97
C LEU A 51 19.11 2.60 1.85
N VAL A 52 18.54 1.42 2.06
CA VAL A 52 19.21 0.34 2.82
C VAL A 52 20.53 -0.05 2.16
N GLU A 53 20.54 -0.28 0.85
CA GLU A 53 21.76 -0.62 0.11
C GLU A 53 22.82 0.49 0.20
N HIS A 54 22.39 1.75 0.08
CA HIS A 54 23.27 2.90 0.22
C HIS A 54 23.89 2.96 1.62
N VAL A 55 23.11 2.74 2.68
CA VAL A 55 23.59 2.72 4.07
C VAL A 55 24.57 1.57 4.31
N LEU A 56 24.24 0.36 3.87
CA LEU A 56 25.11 -0.80 4.01
C LEU A 56 26.43 -0.61 3.25
N SER A 57 26.37 -0.04 2.05
CA SER A 57 27.56 0.30 1.25
C SER A 57 28.46 1.33 1.95
N ARG A 58 27.85 2.36 2.56
CA ARG A 58 28.59 3.39 3.29
C ARG A 58 29.22 2.82 4.56
N ILE A 59 28.46 2.04 5.33
CA ILE A 59 28.97 1.28 6.49
C ILE A 59 30.18 0.44 6.06
N GLY A 60 30.11 -0.28 4.95
CA GLY A 60 31.21 -1.11 4.46
C GLY A 60 32.47 -0.33 4.09
N ARG A 61 32.33 0.86 3.49
CA ARG A 61 33.47 1.74 3.13
C ARG A 61 34.10 2.42 4.34
N GLU A 62 33.29 2.85 5.29
CA GLU A 62 33.71 3.67 6.42
C GLU A 62 34.01 2.84 7.70
N ASN A 63 33.71 1.54 7.74
CA ASN A 63 34.02 0.67 8.88
C ASN A 63 35.53 0.51 9.06
N GLY A 64 36.13 1.34 9.93
CA GLY A 64 37.48 1.12 10.43
C GLY A 64 37.52 0.08 11.56
N PRO A 65 38.68 -0.51 11.88
CA PRO A 65 38.83 -1.53 12.94
C PRO A 65 38.38 -1.11 14.35
N ARG A 66 38.11 0.19 14.58
CA ARG A 66 37.72 0.78 15.88
C ARG A 66 36.39 1.55 15.82
N MET A 67 35.64 1.40 14.74
CA MET A 67 34.38 2.10 14.55
C MET A 67 33.21 1.14 14.82
N GLN A 68 32.22 1.63 15.58
CA GLN A 68 30.97 0.92 15.78
C GLN A 68 29.83 1.69 15.12
N ILE A 69 29.01 0.97 14.36
CA ILE A 69 27.76 1.49 13.79
C ILE A 69 26.86 1.90 14.95
N ARG A 70 26.35 3.15 14.88
CA ARG A 70 25.37 3.69 15.82
C ARG A 70 24.17 2.78 16.02
N HIS A 71 23.67 2.73 17.25
CA HIS A 71 22.51 1.91 17.61
C HIS A 71 21.27 2.35 16.80
N GLU A 72 21.11 3.65 16.58
CA GLU A 72 20.02 4.25 15.82
C GLU A 72 19.96 3.72 14.38
N VAL A 73 21.12 3.50 13.75
CA VAL A 73 21.22 2.98 12.38
C VAL A 73 20.86 1.49 12.34
N LYS A 74 21.26 0.72 13.36
CA LYS A 74 20.88 -0.69 13.48
C LYS A 74 19.37 -0.85 13.74
N ASP A 75 18.81 -0.04 14.62
CA ASP A 75 17.38 -0.03 14.93
C ASP A 75 16.55 0.37 13.70
N TRP A 76 16.95 1.43 13.00
CA TRP A 76 16.31 1.83 11.74
C TRP A 76 16.34 0.72 10.69
N HIS A 77 17.49 0.09 10.46
CA HIS A 77 17.61 -1.02 9.52
C HIS A 77 16.70 -2.20 9.91
N PHE A 78 16.60 -2.52 11.20
CA PHE A 78 15.68 -3.54 11.69
C PHE A 78 14.22 -3.19 11.43
N ARG A 79 13.80 -1.95 11.75
CA ARG A 79 12.43 -1.45 11.47
C ARG A 79 12.09 -1.54 9.98
N VAL A 80 13.01 -1.13 9.09
CA VAL A 80 12.83 -1.22 7.64
C VAL A 80 12.73 -2.67 7.17
N THR A 81 13.58 -3.57 7.68
CA THR A 81 13.53 -5.00 7.34
C THR A 81 12.19 -5.64 7.70
N VAL A 82 11.67 -5.35 8.89
CA VAL A 82 10.36 -5.82 9.35
C VAL A 82 9.25 -5.24 8.46
N PHE A 83 9.33 -3.94 8.17
CA PHE A 83 8.36 -3.25 7.32
C PHE A 83 8.28 -3.85 5.91
N GLN A 84 9.41 -4.10 5.25
CA GLN A 84 9.45 -4.68 3.91
C GLN A 84 8.81 -6.07 3.87
N LYS A 85 9.11 -6.92 4.86
CA LYS A 85 8.54 -8.27 4.96
C LYS A 85 7.02 -8.26 5.10
N GLU A 86 6.48 -7.38 5.95
CA GLU A 86 5.04 -7.24 6.12
C GLU A 86 4.37 -6.67 4.86
N THR A 87 5.01 -5.70 4.22
CA THR A 87 4.49 -5.02 3.02
C THR A 87 4.42 -5.96 1.83
N GLY A 88 5.38 -6.88 1.66
CA GLY A 88 5.35 -7.89 0.60
C GLY A 88 4.09 -8.75 0.62
N ARG A 89 3.55 -9.09 1.81
CA ARG A 89 2.28 -9.83 1.93
C ARG A 89 1.08 -8.99 1.46
N ILE A 90 1.07 -7.71 1.82
CA ILE A 90 -0.02 -6.78 1.46
C ILE A 90 -0.02 -6.49 -0.04
N ILE A 91 1.17 -6.38 -0.65
CA ILE A 91 1.32 -6.26 -2.10
C ILE A 91 0.73 -7.50 -2.79
N ALA A 92 1.10 -8.70 -2.34
CA ALA A 92 0.58 -9.94 -2.92
C ALA A 92 -0.95 -10.04 -2.80
N ASP A 93 -1.53 -9.74 -1.62
CA ASP A 93 -2.98 -9.71 -1.42
C ASP A 93 -3.68 -8.72 -2.38
N ALA A 94 -3.07 -7.55 -2.61
CA ALA A 94 -3.62 -6.52 -3.49
C ALA A 94 -3.54 -6.90 -4.97
N GLU A 95 -2.45 -7.53 -5.39
CA GLU A 95 -2.31 -8.06 -6.74
C GLU A 95 -3.34 -9.16 -7.03
N GLU A 96 -3.54 -10.08 -6.09
CA GLU A 96 -4.59 -11.12 -6.20
C GLU A 96 -5.98 -10.48 -6.32
N GLU A 97 -6.27 -9.46 -5.50
CA GLU A 97 -7.55 -8.76 -5.54
C GLU A 97 -7.79 -8.03 -6.86
N ILE A 98 -6.76 -7.40 -7.43
CA ILE A 98 -6.83 -6.75 -8.74
C ILE A 98 -6.97 -7.79 -9.86
N GLN A 99 -6.28 -8.94 -9.78
CA GLN A 99 -6.39 -10.01 -10.77
C GLN A 99 -7.80 -10.63 -10.78
N GLU A 100 -8.42 -10.77 -9.62
CA GLU A 100 -9.78 -11.29 -9.48
C GLU A 100 -10.87 -10.24 -9.73
N LYS A 101 -10.51 -9.01 -10.14
CA LYS A 101 -11.43 -7.87 -10.35
C LYS A 101 -12.67 -8.24 -11.14
N CYS A 102 -12.53 -8.98 -12.26
CA CYS A 102 -13.67 -9.42 -13.07
C CYS A 102 -14.63 -10.34 -12.30
N ILE A 103 -14.12 -11.32 -11.57
CA ILE A 103 -14.95 -12.27 -10.79
C ILE A 103 -15.61 -11.55 -9.61
N ARG A 104 -14.88 -10.65 -8.95
CA ARG A 104 -15.37 -9.84 -7.83
C ARG A 104 -16.36 -8.76 -8.24
N PHE A 105 -16.33 -8.33 -9.51
CA PHE A 105 -17.31 -7.41 -10.09
C PHE A 105 -18.70 -8.03 -10.19
N PHE A 106 -18.78 -9.30 -10.61
CA PHE A 106 -20.03 -10.01 -10.89
C PHE A 106 -20.54 -10.92 -9.75
N CYS A 107 -19.65 -11.47 -8.91
CA CYS A 107 -20.02 -12.43 -7.84
C CYS A 107 -19.41 -12.02 -6.49
N PRO A 108 -20.16 -11.31 -5.62
CA PRO A 108 -19.63 -10.90 -4.32
C PRO A 108 -19.58 -12.09 -3.36
N LYS A 109 -18.38 -12.58 -3.02
CA LYS A 109 -18.17 -13.19 -1.69
C LYS A 109 -17.99 -12.03 -0.70
N ASN A 110 -18.95 -11.88 0.23
CA ASN A 110 -18.97 -10.89 1.31
C ASN A 110 -18.80 -9.42 0.88
N CYS A 111 -19.92 -8.75 0.55
CA CYS A 111 -20.01 -7.35 0.12
C CYS A 111 -19.43 -6.30 1.11
N CYS A 112 -19.17 -6.67 2.36
CA CYS A 112 -18.60 -5.78 3.39
C CYS A 112 -17.12 -6.02 3.68
N SER A 113 -16.48 -7.05 3.11
CA SER A 113 -15.03 -7.27 3.22
C SER A 113 -14.23 -6.66 2.06
N CYS A 114 -14.91 -6.09 1.06
CA CYS A 114 -14.37 -5.71 -0.24
C CYS A 114 -13.25 -4.66 -0.21
N ASN A 115 -13.13 -3.87 0.86
CA ASN A 115 -12.18 -2.75 0.88
C ASN A 115 -11.10 -2.94 1.95
N ARG A 116 -11.02 -4.12 2.57
CA ARG A 116 -10.01 -4.37 3.62
C ARG A 116 -8.60 -4.37 3.06
N VAL A 117 -8.41 -4.77 1.80
CA VAL A 117 -7.10 -4.75 1.15
C VAL A 117 -6.69 -3.31 0.82
N GLY A 118 -7.57 -2.53 0.16
CA GLY A 118 -7.34 -1.10 -0.07
C GLY A 118 -6.96 -0.34 1.20
N ILE A 119 -7.69 -0.52 2.30
CA ILE A 119 -7.36 0.12 3.59
C ILE A 119 -5.97 -0.29 4.10
N ARG A 120 -5.56 -1.56 3.91
CA ARG A 120 -4.21 -2.02 4.31
C ARG A 120 -3.12 -1.39 3.44
N VAL A 121 -3.35 -1.25 2.14
CA VAL A 121 -2.42 -0.60 1.21
C VAL A 121 -2.26 0.88 1.58
N THR A 122 -3.36 1.61 1.78
CA THR A 122 -3.32 3.04 2.18
C THR A 122 -2.57 3.24 3.49
N LYS A 123 -2.86 2.43 4.52
CA LYS A 123 -2.15 2.50 5.80
C LYS A 123 -0.65 2.19 5.67
N LYS A 124 -0.28 1.22 4.83
CA LYS A 124 1.14 0.94 4.58
C LYS A 124 1.82 2.07 3.81
N LEU A 125 1.09 2.76 2.94
CA LEU A 125 1.60 3.95 2.25
C LEU A 125 1.85 5.12 3.21
N GLU A 126 1.01 5.31 4.22
CA GLU A 126 1.27 6.29 5.28
C GLU A 126 2.53 5.91 6.09
N ASN A 127 2.60 4.65 6.54
CA ASN A 127 3.73 4.16 7.32
C ASN A 127 5.08 4.21 6.56
N VAL A 128 5.08 3.95 5.23
CA VAL A 128 6.31 4.04 4.44
C VAL A 128 6.78 5.49 4.32
N GLN A 129 5.85 6.43 4.17
CA GLN A 129 6.16 7.86 4.17
C GLN A 129 6.72 8.31 5.51
N ASP A 130 6.22 7.78 6.62
CA ASP A 130 6.77 8.05 7.95
C ASP A 130 8.18 7.48 8.10
N LEU A 131 8.46 6.26 7.62
CA LEU A 131 9.83 5.71 7.62
C LEU A 131 10.81 6.51 6.75
N LEU A 132 10.31 7.11 5.67
CA LEU A 132 11.09 8.01 4.81
C LEU A 132 11.23 9.42 5.41
N ARG A 133 10.24 9.90 6.16
CA ARG A 133 10.23 11.19 6.88
C ARG A 133 10.96 11.18 8.20
N ASP A 134 11.05 10.03 8.87
CA ASP A 134 11.85 9.78 10.08
C ASP A 134 13.34 10.05 9.86
N GLU A 135 13.70 10.65 8.72
CA GLU A 135 14.98 11.21 8.35
C GLU A 135 16.09 10.33 8.89
N TYR A 136 16.43 9.34 8.07
CA TYR A 136 17.83 9.06 7.78
C TYR A 136 18.66 10.31 8.08
N PRO A 137 19.79 10.25 8.83
CA PRO A 137 20.63 11.42 9.05
C PRO A 137 21.10 12.00 7.71
N ALA A 138 20.28 12.89 7.17
CA ALA A 138 20.39 13.51 5.87
C ALA A 138 21.23 14.76 6.11
N GLY A 139 22.49 14.67 5.69
CA GLY A 139 23.47 15.72 5.89
C GLY A 139 24.43 15.36 6.99
N ASP A 140 25.63 14.92 6.58
CA ASP A 140 26.90 15.06 7.32
C ASP A 140 26.99 14.46 8.74
N ALA A 141 25.95 13.79 9.24
CA ALA A 141 25.97 13.24 10.58
C ALA A 141 26.86 11.99 10.63
N ASN A 142 27.82 12.01 11.54
CA ASN A 142 28.72 10.89 11.77
C ASN A 142 27.93 9.63 12.17
N PHE A 143 27.92 8.59 11.32
CA PHE A 143 27.33 7.26 11.57
C PHE A 143 28.01 6.48 12.71
N TRP A 144 29.07 7.05 13.26
CA TRP A 144 30.06 6.36 14.08
C TRP A 144 30.10 6.94 15.50
N VAL A 145 30.35 6.04 16.45
CA VAL A 145 30.89 6.38 17.77
C VAL A 145 32.31 5.82 17.82
N LYS A 146 33.31 6.65 18.17
CA LYS A 146 34.67 6.16 18.41
C LYS A 146 34.64 5.28 19.66
N SER A 147 35.06 4.02 19.56
CA SER A 147 35.36 3.24 20.76
C SER A 147 36.55 3.88 21.48
N ASN A 148 36.35 4.19 22.76
CA ASN A 148 37.38 4.67 23.68
C ASN A 148 38.42 3.59 23.94
#